data_AF-A0A5N3UVG8-F1
#
_entry.id   AF-A0A5N3UVG8-F1
#
_cell.length_a   1.000
_cell.length_b   1.000
_cell.length_c   1.000
_cell.angle_alpha   90.00
_cell.angle_beta   90.00
_cell.angle_gamma   90.00
#
_symmetry.space_group_name_H-M   'P 1'
#
loop_
_entity.id
_entity.type
_entity.pdbx_description
1 polymer ?
#
loop_
_entity_poly.entity_id
_entity_poly.type
_entity_poly.pdbx_seq_one_letter_code
_entity_poly.pdbx_strand_id
1 'polypeptide(L)'
;MKRLVGTVLGLLFARVCLRGVDVAQSPPALTPQEGASSTLWCNFSTLAESVQWYLQSSGDHLIHLIYIPSGTKQEGRLNATTVPAERRSSLHVSSPRTTDSGTYFCAAQRGAPQAPEASTGNLLGLSPSSSLSHTVGPTGRLQCFLLAFQI
;
A
#
# COMPACT_ATOMS: atom_id res chain seq x y z
N MET A 1 -43.12 27.21 11.77
CA MET A 1 -41.81 26.85 12.37
C MET A 1 -41.08 25.88 11.44
N LYS A 2 -40.45 26.39 10.38
CA LYS A 2 -39.86 25.60 9.29
C LYS A 2 -38.54 26.26 8.83
N ARG A 3 -37.57 26.46 9.73
CA ARG A 3 -36.24 27.05 9.39
C ARG A 3 -35.08 26.59 10.28
N LEU A 4 -35.22 25.49 11.03
CA LEU A 4 -34.15 24.99 11.91
C LEU A 4 -33.73 23.53 11.63
N VAL A 5 -34.38 22.85 10.68
CA VAL A 5 -34.05 21.46 10.33
C VAL A 5 -32.97 21.38 9.23
N GLY A 6 -32.72 22.47 8.49
CA GLY A 6 -31.76 22.51 7.39
C GLY A 6 -30.29 22.70 7.80
N THR A 7 -30.03 23.24 8.99
CA THR A 7 -28.65 23.56 9.42
C THR A 7 -27.98 22.39 10.13
N VAL A 8 -28.75 21.43 10.67
CA VAL A 8 -28.20 20.25 11.37
C VAL A 8 -27.74 19.16 10.38
N LEU A 9 -28.30 19.13 9.15
CA LEU A 9 -27.94 18.15 8.12
C LEU A 9 -26.63 18.49 7.37
N GLY A 10 -26.12 19.73 7.53
CA GLY A 10 -24.91 20.21 6.84
C GLY A 10 -23.58 19.95 7.56
N LEU A 11 -23.59 19.40 8.78
CA LEU A 11 -22.40 19.29 9.64
C LEU A 11 -21.91 17.86 9.94
N LEU A 12 -22.41 16.84 9.23
CA LEU A 12 -22.02 15.43 9.44
C LEU A 12 -21.31 14.81 8.22
N PHE A 13 -20.51 15.61 7.50
CA PHE A 13 -19.36 15.08 6.75
C PHE A 13 -18.08 15.41 7.51
N ALA A 14 -18.03 15.10 8.80
CA ALA A 14 -16.75 14.88 9.45
C ALA A 14 -16.08 13.72 8.69
N ARG A 15 -15.19 14.06 7.75
CA ARG A 15 -14.29 13.09 7.13
C ARG A 15 -13.57 12.44 8.29
N VAL A 16 -13.96 11.21 8.64
CA VAL A 16 -13.13 10.36 9.48
C VAL A 16 -11.85 10.17 8.67
N CYS A 17 -10.84 10.98 8.97
CA CYS A 17 -9.49 10.76 8.50
C CYS A 17 -9.01 9.51 9.21
N LEU A 18 -9.32 8.34 8.62
CA LEU A 18 -8.61 7.11 8.92
C LEU A 18 -7.12 7.43 8.81
N ARG A 19 -6.35 7.09 9.84
CA ARG A 19 -4.90 7.35 9.94
C ARG A 19 -4.12 6.48 8.94
N GLY A 20 -4.39 6.64 7.64
CA GLY A 20 -3.74 5.93 6.54
C GLY A 20 -2.46 6.63 6.09
N VAL A 21 -1.60 5.92 5.36
CA VAL A 21 -0.48 6.53 4.63
C VAL A 21 -1.01 6.98 3.28
N ASP A 22 -0.97 8.28 3.02
CA ASP A 22 -1.27 8.78 1.67
C ASP A 22 -0.11 8.42 0.74
N VAL A 23 -0.44 7.90 -0.44
CA VAL A 23 0.52 7.50 -1.48
C VAL A 23 0.29 8.30 -2.77
N ALA A 24 1.39 8.60 -3.46
CA ALA A 24 1.40 9.25 -4.77
C ALA A 24 2.19 8.37 -5.75
N GLN A 25 1.49 7.84 -6.76
CA GLN A 25 2.09 6.97 -7.77
C GLN A 25 2.38 7.72 -9.07
N SER A 26 3.45 7.33 -9.76
CA SER A 26 3.81 7.87 -11.07
C SER A 26 4.52 6.85 -11.95
N PRO A 27 4.50 7.04 -13.28
CA PRO A 27 3.61 7.95 -14.02
C PRO A 27 2.13 7.49 -13.95
N PRO A 28 1.15 8.38 -14.25
CA PRO A 28 -0.28 8.09 -14.15
C PRO A 28 -0.81 7.12 -15.20
N ALA A 29 -0.10 6.87 -16.29
CA ALA A 29 -0.43 5.85 -17.28
C ALA A 29 0.81 5.56 -18.12
N LEU A 30 0.93 4.34 -18.63
CA LEU A 30 2.01 3.93 -19.51
C LEU A 30 1.49 2.98 -20.58
N THR A 31 1.98 3.16 -21.80
CA THR A 31 1.77 2.26 -22.93
C THR A 31 3.12 1.82 -23.49
N PRO A 32 3.86 0.94 -22.79
CA PRO A 32 5.16 0.51 -23.28
C PRO A 32 4.97 -0.44 -24.47
N GLN A 33 5.94 -0.44 -25.37
CA GLN A 33 6.03 -1.48 -26.39
C GLN A 33 6.17 -2.85 -25.71
N GLU A 34 5.57 -3.90 -26.27
CA GLU A 34 5.74 -5.26 -25.77
C GLU A 34 7.23 -5.61 -25.64
N GLY A 35 7.60 -6.20 -24.51
CA GLY A 35 9.00 -6.51 -24.19
C GLY A 35 9.84 -5.33 -23.69
N ALA A 36 9.37 -4.08 -23.81
CA ALA A 36 10.06 -2.91 -23.27
C ALA A 36 9.79 -2.75 -21.77
N SER A 37 10.84 -2.80 -20.96
CA SER A 37 10.72 -2.68 -19.52
C SER A 37 10.20 -1.31 -19.08
N SER A 38 9.51 -1.26 -17.94
CA SER A 38 8.96 -0.03 -17.38
C SER A 38 9.17 0.03 -15.87
N THR A 39 9.17 1.24 -15.32
CA THR A 39 9.30 1.46 -13.88
C THR A 39 8.17 2.33 -13.38
N LEU A 40 7.47 1.84 -12.37
CA LEU A 40 6.46 2.55 -11.61
C LEU A 40 7.08 3.05 -10.30
N TRP A 41 6.61 4.19 -9.82
CA TRP A 41 7.07 4.83 -8.60
C TRP A 41 5.91 5.04 -7.64
N CYS A 42 6.20 4.97 -6.35
CA CYS A 42 5.27 5.18 -5.26
C CYS A 42 5.97 6.01 -4.18
N ASN A 43 5.51 7.23 -3.96
CA ASN A 43 5.94 8.10 -2.87
C ASN A 43 4.91 8.06 -1.75
N PHE A 44 5.34 8.09 -0.50
CA PHE A 44 4.47 8.04 0.67
C PHE A 44 4.61 9.30 1.53
N SER A 45 3.50 9.74 2.12
CA SER A 45 3.44 10.96 2.95
C SER A 45 4.30 10.89 4.22
N THR A 46 4.57 9.69 4.75
CA THR A 46 5.38 9.47 5.96
C THR A 46 6.24 8.23 5.83
N LEU A 47 7.14 7.98 6.79
CA LEU A 47 7.83 6.71 6.90
C LEU A 47 6.85 5.52 6.87
N ALA A 48 7.24 4.48 6.13
CA ALA A 48 6.54 3.21 6.02
C ALA A 48 7.50 2.11 6.43
N GLU A 49 7.00 1.08 7.13
CA GLU A 49 7.77 -0.11 7.49
C GLU A 49 7.86 -1.10 6.33
N SER A 50 6.85 -1.09 5.47
CA SER A 50 6.81 -1.92 4.29
C SER A 50 5.90 -1.35 3.20
N VAL A 51 6.13 -1.82 1.98
CA VAL A 51 5.33 -1.52 0.81
C VAL A 51 4.89 -2.82 0.15
N GLN A 52 3.63 -2.86 -0.28
CA GLN A 52 3.06 -3.94 -1.07
C GLN A 52 2.69 -3.41 -2.45
N TRP A 53 3.04 -4.16 -3.49
CA TRP A 53 2.66 -3.90 -4.87
C TRP A 53 1.58 -4.88 -5.32
N TYR A 54 0.59 -4.40 -6.07
CA TYR A 54 -0.52 -5.19 -6.59
C TYR A 54 -0.78 -4.87 -8.07
N LEU A 55 -1.40 -5.83 -8.76
CA LEU A 55 -1.95 -5.67 -10.11
C LEU A 55 -3.45 -5.99 -10.06
N GLN A 56 -4.26 -5.08 -10.58
CA GLN A 56 -5.64 -5.35 -10.96
C GLN A 56 -5.68 -5.54 -12.48
N SER A 57 -5.79 -6.79 -12.93
CA SER A 57 -6.03 -7.11 -14.34
C SER A 57 -7.48 -6.79 -14.72
N SER A 58 -7.92 -7.08 -15.95
CA SER A 58 -9.24 -6.75 -16.53
C SER A 58 -10.49 -7.29 -15.79
N GLY A 59 -10.37 -7.73 -14.54
CA GLY A 59 -11.47 -7.99 -13.61
C GLY A 59 -11.36 -7.18 -12.31
N ASP A 60 -12.12 -7.57 -11.29
CA ASP A 60 -12.18 -6.84 -10.01
C ASP A 60 -11.26 -7.41 -8.92
N HIS A 61 -10.32 -8.29 -9.27
CA HIS A 61 -9.43 -8.92 -8.30
C HIS A 61 -8.04 -8.27 -8.26
N LEU A 62 -7.59 -7.93 -7.05
CA LEU A 62 -6.23 -7.45 -6.78
C LEU A 62 -5.29 -8.63 -6.58
N ILE A 63 -4.34 -8.79 -7.49
CA ILE A 63 -3.28 -9.78 -7.41
C ILE A 63 -2.10 -9.17 -6.67
N HIS A 64 -1.70 -9.76 -5.55
CA HIS A 64 -0.48 -9.35 -4.85
C HIS A 64 0.76 -9.71 -5.70
N LEU A 65 1.62 -8.72 -5.93
CA LEU A 65 2.86 -8.88 -6.68
C LEU A 65 4.06 -9.09 -5.76
N ILE A 66 4.40 -8.09 -4.94
CA ILE A 66 5.61 -8.10 -4.11
C ILE A 66 5.33 -7.39 -2.77
N TYR A 67 5.75 -8.03 -1.68
CA TYR A 67 5.93 -7.42 -0.37
C TYR A 67 7.41 -7.08 -0.14
N ILE A 68 7.70 -5.83 0.23
CA ILE A 68 9.06 -5.33 0.46
C ILE A 68 9.14 -4.33 1.62
N PRO A 69 9.81 -4.68 2.74
CA PRO A 69 10.09 -3.75 3.84
C PRO A 69 11.03 -2.61 3.42
N SER A 70 12.20 -2.98 2.89
CA SER A 70 13.27 -2.08 2.49
C SER A 70 14.23 -2.79 1.53
N GLY A 71 15.14 -2.03 0.91
CA GLY A 71 16.15 -2.57 0.01
C GLY A 71 15.55 -2.94 -1.35
N THR A 72 16.05 -3.99 -1.97
CA THR A 72 15.61 -4.45 -3.30
C THR A 72 15.21 -5.91 -3.23
N LYS A 73 14.10 -6.26 -3.89
CA LYS A 73 13.58 -7.62 -3.98
C LYS A 73 13.14 -7.92 -5.41
N GLN A 74 13.62 -9.04 -5.94
CA GLN A 74 13.27 -9.52 -7.27
C GLN A 74 12.41 -10.78 -7.19
N GLU A 75 11.30 -10.79 -7.92
CA GLU A 75 10.43 -11.95 -8.11
C GLU A 75 10.13 -12.10 -9.61
N GLY A 76 10.79 -13.06 -10.26
CA GLY A 76 10.65 -13.28 -11.70
C GLY A 76 11.00 -12.04 -12.52
N ARG A 77 10.01 -11.50 -13.24
CA ARG A 77 10.13 -10.30 -14.08
C ARG A 77 9.92 -8.99 -13.31
N LEU A 78 9.63 -9.07 -12.02
CA LEU A 78 9.36 -7.93 -11.16
C LEU A 78 10.56 -7.66 -10.27
N ASN A 79 10.97 -6.40 -10.18
CA ASN A 79 12.02 -5.96 -9.28
C ASN A 79 11.56 -4.71 -8.54
N ALA A 80 11.34 -4.82 -7.24
CA ALA A 80 10.91 -3.73 -6.39
C ALA A 80 12.06 -3.21 -5.54
N THR A 81 12.14 -1.89 -5.38
CA THR A 81 13.09 -1.25 -4.46
C THR A 81 12.34 -0.31 -3.53
N THR A 82 12.58 -0.40 -2.23
CA THR A 82 12.00 0.49 -1.22
C THR A 82 13.10 1.14 -0.41
N VAL A 83 13.08 2.47 -0.37
CA VAL A 83 14.00 3.29 0.42
C VAL A 83 13.16 4.05 1.45
N PRO A 84 12.95 3.48 2.66
CA PRO A 84 12.06 4.08 3.66
C PRO A 84 12.43 5.51 4.05
N ALA A 85 13.73 5.79 4.13
CA ALA A 85 14.27 7.12 4.44
C ALA A 85 13.87 8.18 3.39
N GLU A 86 13.78 7.80 2.12
CA GLU A 86 13.35 8.68 1.01
C GLU A 86 11.83 8.71 0.83
N ARG A 87 11.11 7.93 1.63
CA ARG A 87 9.66 7.72 1.53
C ARG A 87 9.22 7.30 0.12
N ARG A 88 10.02 6.43 -0.52
CA ARG A 88 9.84 6.04 -1.90
C ARG A 88 9.99 4.53 -2.09
N SER A 89 9.17 3.99 -3.00
CA SER A 89 9.30 2.65 -3.55
C SER A 89 9.17 2.71 -5.07
N SER A 90 9.80 1.76 -5.74
CA SER A 90 9.67 1.54 -7.19
C SER A 90 9.35 0.08 -7.49
N LEU A 91 8.67 -0.14 -8.61
CA LEU A 91 8.45 -1.44 -9.20
C LEU A 91 8.88 -1.41 -10.66
N HIS A 92 9.94 -2.13 -10.96
CA HIS A 92 10.39 -2.38 -12.32
C HIS A 92 9.77 -3.68 -12.85
N VAL A 93 9.16 -3.60 -14.02
CA VAL A 93 8.59 -4.74 -14.75
C VAL A 93 9.43 -4.95 -16.01
N SER A 94 10.16 -6.06 -16.07
CA SER A 94 10.99 -6.41 -17.21
C SER A 94 10.22 -7.25 -18.23
N SER A 95 10.45 -6.97 -19.51
CA SER A 95 9.84 -7.69 -20.63
C SER A 95 8.34 -7.99 -20.43
N PRO A 96 7.51 -6.94 -20.25
CA PRO A 96 6.09 -7.10 -19.96
C PRO A 96 5.36 -7.74 -21.15
N ARG A 97 4.36 -8.57 -20.83
CA ARG A 97 3.48 -9.31 -21.74
C ARG A 97 2.07 -8.76 -21.62
N THR A 98 1.22 -9.02 -22.61
CA THR A 98 -0.20 -8.60 -22.61
C THR A 98 -0.95 -8.92 -21.31
N THR A 99 -0.62 -10.03 -20.63
CA THR A 99 -1.20 -10.43 -19.34
C THR A 99 -0.81 -9.55 -18.15
N ASP A 100 0.27 -8.78 -18.28
CA ASP A 100 0.76 -7.84 -17.28
C ASP A 100 0.06 -6.47 -17.40
N SER A 101 -0.82 -6.31 -18.40
CA SER A 101 -1.64 -5.11 -18.56
C SER A 101 -2.69 -5.03 -17.46
N GLY A 102 -2.88 -3.84 -16.92
CA GLY A 102 -3.81 -3.60 -15.83
C GLY A 102 -3.46 -2.38 -15.00
N THR A 103 -4.08 -2.28 -13.83
CA THR A 103 -3.83 -1.19 -12.90
C THR A 103 -2.91 -1.63 -11.78
N TYR A 104 -1.77 -0.96 -11.67
CA TYR A 104 -0.79 -1.24 -10.62
C TYR A 104 -1.02 -0.35 -9.41
N PHE A 105 -1.06 -0.95 -8.23
CA PHE A 105 -1.24 -0.24 -6.97
C PHE A 105 -0.06 -0.47 -6.03
N CYS A 106 0.30 0.57 -5.27
CA CYS A 106 1.14 0.44 -4.10
C CYS A 106 0.35 0.71 -2.82
N ALA A 107 0.66 -0.02 -1.76
CA ALA A 107 0.17 0.24 -0.41
C ALA A 107 1.36 0.33 0.54
N ALA A 108 1.50 1.46 1.21
CA ALA A 108 2.52 1.67 2.24
C ALA A 108 1.91 1.43 3.63
N GLN A 109 2.53 0.58 4.43
CA GLN A 109 2.10 0.27 5.77
C GLN A 109 2.97 0.99 6.80
N ARG A 110 2.33 1.68 7.74
CA ARG A 110 3.00 2.11 8.98
C ARG A 110 3.00 0.96 9.96
N GLY A 111 4.06 0.87 10.73
CA GLY A 111 4.06 0.06 11.95
C GLY A 111 2.98 0.47 12.91
N ALA A 112 2.61 -0.48 13.75
CA ALA A 112 1.91 -0.15 14.98
C ALA A 112 2.77 0.87 15.75
N PRO A 113 2.18 1.95 16.29
CA PRO A 113 2.87 2.72 17.32
C PRO A 113 3.29 1.74 18.41
N GLN A 114 4.60 1.59 18.65
CA GLN A 114 5.06 0.83 19.80
C GLN A 114 4.50 1.56 21.02
N ALA A 115 3.59 0.91 21.76
CA ALA A 115 3.21 1.39 23.07
C ALA A 115 4.50 1.44 23.91
N PRO A 116 4.72 2.48 24.74
CA PRO A 116 5.86 2.47 25.65
C PRO A 116 5.78 1.18 26.47
N GLU A 117 6.82 0.37 26.43
CA GLU A 117 6.94 -0.82 27.26
C GLU A 117 6.79 -0.37 28.71
N ALA A 118 5.63 -0.68 29.30
CA ALA A 118 5.47 -0.60 30.74
C ALA A 118 6.39 -1.68 31.32
N SER A 119 7.51 -1.24 31.89
CA SER A 119 8.49 -2.08 32.56
C SER A 119 7.81 -2.95 33.60
N THR A 120 7.67 -4.24 33.31
CA THR A 120 7.17 -5.22 34.27
C THR A 120 8.31 -6.17 34.59
N GLY A 121 8.81 -6.08 35.83
CA GLY A 121 9.89 -6.88 36.36
C GLY A 121 9.60 -8.39 36.32
N ASN A 122 10.70 -9.15 36.20
CA ASN A 122 10.83 -10.59 36.10
C ASN A 122 9.85 -11.44 36.93
N LEU A 123 9.26 -12.47 36.30
CA LEU A 123 9.15 -13.82 36.86
C LEU A 123 9.25 -14.87 35.73
N LEU A 124 10.12 -15.87 35.94
CA LEU A 124 10.38 -17.01 35.06
C LEU A 124 9.17 -17.95 34.97
N GLY A 125 8.90 -18.46 33.77
CA GLY A 125 8.22 -19.76 33.59
C GLY A 125 6.99 -19.73 32.68
N LEU A 126 6.98 -20.68 31.75
CA LEU A 126 5.92 -21.07 30.81
C LEU A 126 5.92 -20.32 29.47
N SER A 127 6.51 -21.00 28.48
CA SER A 127 6.19 -20.81 27.07
C SER A 127 4.68 -21.03 26.85
N PRO A 128 4.01 -20.17 26.07
CA PRO A 128 2.82 -20.56 25.35
C PRO A 128 3.09 -20.46 23.85
N SER A 129 3.05 -21.61 23.19
CA SER A 129 2.73 -21.75 21.78
C SER A 129 1.56 -20.82 21.44
N SER A 130 1.81 -19.75 20.68
CA SER A 130 0.77 -18.82 20.26
C SER A 130 0.62 -18.89 18.75
N SER A 131 -0.42 -19.63 18.38
CA SER A 131 -1.15 -19.62 17.13
C SER A 131 -0.95 -18.36 16.28
N LEU A 132 -0.65 -18.60 15.00
CA LEU A 132 -0.74 -17.68 13.87
C LEU A 132 -2.12 -17.00 13.83
N SER A 133 -2.30 -15.91 14.56
CA SER A 133 -3.45 -15.02 14.40
C SER A 133 -3.14 -14.05 13.28
N HIS A 134 -3.56 -14.42 12.06
CA HIS A 134 -3.76 -13.51 10.94
C HIS A 134 -4.71 -12.40 11.38
N THR A 135 -4.16 -11.35 11.98
CA THR A 135 -4.88 -10.11 12.19
C THR A 135 -4.61 -9.28 10.96
N VAL A 136 -5.51 -9.38 9.98
CA VAL A 136 -5.58 -8.46 8.85
C VAL A 136 -5.84 -7.08 9.43
N GLY A 137 -4.76 -6.33 9.64
CA GLY A 137 -4.78 -4.94 10.09
C GLY A 137 -5.35 -4.01 9.02
N PRO A 138 -5.84 -2.82 9.41
CA PRO A 138 -6.78 -2.05 8.64
C PRO A 138 -6.15 -1.55 7.34
N THR A 139 -6.86 -1.81 6.26
CA THR A 139 -6.57 -1.43 4.88
C THR A 139 -6.10 0.03 4.82
N GLY A 140 -4.81 0.21 4.50
CA GLY A 140 -4.28 1.51 4.11
C GLY A 140 -5.11 2.04 2.96
N ARG A 141 -5.54 3.30 3.06
CA ARG A 141 -6.37 3.95 2.06
C ARG A 141 -5.63 3.93 0.71
N LEU A 142 -6.07 3.08 -0.21
CA LEU A 142 -5.70 3.15 -1.62
C LEU A 142 -6.26 4.47 -2.16
N GLN A 143 -5.46 5.53 -2.15
CA GLN A 143 -5.80 6.73 -2.89
C GLN A 143 -5.53 6.43 -4.37
N CYS A 144 -6.60 6.05 -5.05
CA CYS A 144 -6.63 5.68 -6.45
C CYS A 144 -6.15 6.84 -7.34
N PHE A 145 -4.98 6.68 -7.94
CA PHE A 145 -4.76 7.19 -9.29
C PHE A 145 -4.89 6.01 -10.24
N LEU A 146 -5.79 6.12 -11.21
CA LEU A 146 -5.96 5.14 -12.29
C LEU A 146 -4.66 5.08 -13.07
N LEU A 147 -3.88 4.01 -12.89
CA LEU A 147 -2.74 3.69 -13.72
C LEU A 147 -3.14 2.71 -14.80
N ALA A 148 -3.48 3.18 -16.00
CA ALA A 148 -3.66 2.29 -17.13
C ALA A 148 -2.26 1.87 -17.65
N PHE A 149 -1.84 0.64 -17.34
CA PHE A 149 -0.73 -0.02 -18.02
C PHE A 149 -1.34 -0.86 -19.14
N GLN A 150 -1.29 -0.36 -20.37
CA GLN A 150 -1.88 -1.03 -21.54
C GLN A 150 -0.75 -1.37 -22.52
N ILE A 151 -0.61 -2.65 -22.85
CA ILE A 151 0.30 -3.13 -23.89
C ILE A 151 -0.52 -3.43 -25.14
#